data_AF-A0A3S2QAH0-F1
#
_entry.id   AF-A0A3S2QAH0-F1
#
_cell.length_a   1.000
_cell.length_b   1.000
_cell.length_c   1.000
_cell.angle_alpha   90.00
_cell.angle_beta   90.00
_cell.angle_gamma   90.00
#
_symmetry.space_group_name_H-M   'P 1'
#
loop_
_entity.id
_entity.type
_entity.pdbx_description
1 polymer ?
#
loop_
_entity_poly.entity_id
_entity_poly.type
_entity_poly.pdbx_seq_one_letter_code
_entity_poly.pdbx_strand_id
1 'polypeptide(L)'
;MTFWAGVLLMFGAYMVTAEEFLLDMANKAVDDMYDGCADQMLELVKNGLLDNEKNTNENFRDAWNDAQMYYNGIDTEPKTLGRDELVAVYSNTKTCSQKDRRKMSDCLQEN
;
A
#
# COMPACT_ATOMS: atom_id res chain seq x y z
N MET A 1 37.61 -18.96 33.24
CA MET A 1 36.43 -18.28 33.83
C MET A 1 36.20 -16.86 33.30
N THR A 2 37.03 -16.34 32.38
CA THR A 2 36.90 -14.97 31.82
C THR A 2 36.24 -14.94 30.43
N PHE A 3 36.21 -16.07 29.72
CA PHE A 3 35.59 -16.19 28.40
C PHE A 3 34.06 -16.01 28.43
N TRP A 4 33.39 -16.56 29.45
CA TRP A 4 31.95 -16.44 29.61
C TRP A 4 31.49 -15.02 29.96
N ALA A 5 32.33 -14.26 30.68
CA ALA A 5 32.06 -12.86 31.01
C ALA A 5 32.09 -11.95 29.77
N GLY A 6 33.02 -12.22 28.83
CA GLY A 6 33.09 -11.49 27.56
C GLY A 6 31.89 -11.74 26.65
N VAL A 7 31.36 -12.97 26.61
CA VAL A 7 30.17 -13.32 25.83
C VAL A 7 28.91 -12.63 26.39
N LEU A 8 28.74 -12.59 27.71
CA LEU A 8 27.61 -11.90 28.35
C LEU A 8 27.61 -10.38 28.10
N LEU A 9 28.79 -9.75 28.07
CA LEU A 9 28.91 -8.32 27.75
C LEU A 9 28.60 -7.99 26.29
N MET A 10 28.94 -8.88 25.35
CA MET A 10 28.59 -8.71 23.92
C MET A 10 27.09 -8.91 23.64
N PHE A 11 26.42 -9.82 24.35
CA PHE A 11 24.97 -10.01 24.22
C PHE A 11 24.14 -8.89 24.87
N GLY A 12 24.61 -8.31 25.99
CA GLY A 12 23.89 -7.25 26.71
C GLY A 12 23.77 -5.91 25.96
N ALA A 13 24.70 -5.61 25.03
CA ALA A 13 24.66 -4.40 24.20
C ALA A 13 23.73 -4.53 22.98
N TYR A 14 23.26 -5.74 22.66
CA TYR A 14 22.37 -6.02 21.52
C TYR A 14 20.89 -6.06 21.95
N MET A 15 20.51 -5.27 22.97
CA MET A 15 19.11 -5.02 23.26
C MET A 15 18.55 -4.13 22.14
N VAL A 16 17.73 -4.76 21.29
CA VAL A 16 16.91 -4.13 20.25
C VAL A 16 16.21 -2.90 20.85
N THR A 17 16.51 -1.73 20.32
CA THR A 17 15.69 -0.55 20.51
C THR A 17 14.39 -0.78 19.73
N ALA A 18 13.32 -1.15 20.42
CA ALA A 18 11.99 -1.16 19.84
C ALA A 18 11.55 0.30 19.65
N GLU A 19 11.29 0.69 18.41
CA GLU A 19 10.70 1.98 18.09
C GLU A 19 9.21 1.92 18.43
N GLU A 20 8.79 2.68 19.43
CA GLU A 20 7.38 2.79 19.81
C GLU A 20 6.73 3.93 19.01
N PHE A 21 5.82 3.57 18.12
CA PHE A 21 4.99 4.54 17.39
C PHE A 21 3.74 4.84 18.20
N LEU A 22 3.55 6.11 18.55
CA LEU A 22 2.35 6.57 19.23
C LEU A 22 1.18 6.58 18.24
N LEU A 23 0.03 6.05 18.65
CA LEU A 23 -1.20 6.19 17.90
C LEU A 23 -1.64 7.66 17.94
N ASP A 24 -1.87 8.24 16.76
CA ASP A 24 -2.46 9.56 16.58
C ASP A 24 -3.68 9.48 15.66
N MET A 25 -4.29 10.63 15.34
CA MET A 25 -5.42 10.69 14.41
C MET A 25 -4.97 10.67 12.93
N ALA A 26 -3.70 10.37 12.65
CA ALA A 26 -3.11 10.37 11.31
C ALA A 26 -3.37 11.68 10.55
N ASN A 27 -3.13 12.84 11.17
CA ASN A 27 -3.42 14.17 10.59
C ASN A 27 -2.71 14.48 9.25
N LYS A 28 -1.73 13.65 8.85
CA LYS A 28 -1.01 13.76 7.58
C LYS A 28 -1.47 12.74 6.53
N ALA A 29 -2.38 11.84 6.88
CA ALA A 29 -2.92 10.86 5.95
C ALA A 29 -3.94 11.51 5.03
N VAL A 30 -4.05 10.96 3.82
CA VAL A 30 -5.11 11.30 2.88
C VAL A 30 -6.32 10.41 3.20
N ASP A 31 -7.36 10.96 3.81
CA ASP A 31 -8.55 10.25 4.29
C ASP A 31 -9.84 10.70 3.56
N ASP A 32 -9.70 11.03 2.27
CA ASP A 32 -10.78 11.52 1.43
C ASP A 32 -11.92 10.49 1.30
N MET A 33 -13.11 10.86 1.78
CA MET A 33 -14.34 10.08 1.63
C MET A 33 -15.04 10.31 0.27
N TYR A 34 -14.60 11.33 -0.47
CA TYR A 34 -15.19 11.76 -1.75
C TYR A 34 -16.70 12.10 -1.71
N ASP A 35 -17.24 12.43 -0.54
CA ASP A 35 -18.64 12.80 -0.38
C ASP A 35 -18.96 14.10 -1.14
N GLY A 36 -19.99 14.05 -1.97
CA GLY A 36 -20.39 15.17 -2.84
C GLY A 36 -19.50 15.47 -4.05
N CYS A 37 -18.36 14.77 -4.22
CA CYS A 37 -17.43 15.00 -5.36
C CYS A 37 -17.00 13.72 -6.11
N ALA A 38 -17.55 12.57 -5.77
CA ALA A 38 -17.18 11.27 -6.36
C ALA A 38 -17.19 11.27 -7.91
N ASP A 39 -18.23 11.82 -8.53
CA ASP A 39 -18.35 11.84 -10.00
C ASP A 39 -17.27 12.70 -10.67
N GLN A 40 -16.95 13.84 -10.06
CA GLN A 40 -15.90 14.74 -10.56
C GLN A 40 -14.52 14.10 -10.42
N MET A 41 -14.27 13.43 -9.30
CA MET A 41 -13.02 12.71 -9.08
C MET A 41 -12.88 11.53 -10.03
N LEU A 42 -13.96 10.79 -10.31
CA LEU A 42 -13.95 9.73 -11.30
C LEU A 42 -13.58 10.25 -12.70
N GLU A 43 -14.09 11.41 -13.08
CA GLU A 43 -13.72 12.07 -14.34
C GLU A 43 -12.23 12.45 -14.36
N LEU A 44 -11.70 13.04 -13.28
CA LEU A 44 -10.27 13.42 -13.19
C LEU A 44 -9.35 12.19 -13.22
N VAL A 45 -9.73 11.11 -12.54
CA VAL A 45 -8.99 9.83 -12.55
C VAL A 45 -8.88 9.30 -13.99
N LYS A 46 -9.98 9.31 -14.73
CA LYS A 46 -10.02 8.86 -16.13
C LYS A 46 -9.33 9.81 -17.10
N ASN A 47 -9.35 11.12 -16.82
CA ASN A 47 -8.84 12.15 -17.72
C ASN A 47 -7.36 12.47 -17.51
N GLY A 48 -6.65 11.76 -16.63
CA GLY A 48 -5.19 11.81 -16.62
C GLY A 48 -4.49 11.48 -15.31
N LEU A 49 -5.16 11.52 -14.14
CA LEU A 49 -4.47 11.24 -12.88
C LEU A 49 -3.93 9.79 -12.84
N LEU A 50 -4.74 8.83 -13.30
CA LEU A 50 -4.33 7.42 -13.32
C LEU A 50 -3.13 7.19 -14.25
N ASP A 51 -3.14 7.82 -15.43
CA ASP A 51 -2.04 7.70 -16.39
C ASP A 51 -0.78 8.38 -15.86
N ASN A 52 -0.91 9.54 -15.23
CA ASN A 52 0.20 10.22 -14.59
C ASN A 52 0.83 9.38 -13.47
N GLU A 53 0.01 8.74 -12.62
CA GLU A 53 0.48 7.88 -11.54
C GLU A 53 1.21 6.64 -12.07
N LYS A 54 0.66 5.99 -13.10
CA LYS A 54 1.34 4.86 -13.80
C LYS A 54 2.66 5.27 -14.45
N ASN A 55 2.75 6.50 -14.96
CA ASN A 55 3.98 6.99 -15.59
C ASN A 55 5.04 7.39 -14.55
N THR A 56 4.60 7.81 -13.36
CA THR A 56 5.48 8.28 -12.29
C THR A 56 5.97 7.14 -11.40
N ASN A 57 5.11 6.15 -11.10
CA ASN A 57 5.40 5.04 -10.21
C ASN A 57 5.35 3.70 -10.96
N GLU A 58 6.54 3.13 -11.20
CA GLU A 58 6.70 1.85 -11.88
C GLU A 58 6.09 0.67 -11.09
N ASN A 59 6.20 0.67 -9.76
CA ASN A 59 5.62 -0.40 -8.93
C ASN A 59 4.09 -0.38 -9.00
N PHE A 60 3.51 0.82 -8.92
CA PHE A 60 2.07 1.00 -9.08
C PHE A 60 1.61 0.56 -10.48
N ARG A 61 2.32 0.99 -11.52
CA ARG A 61 2.02 0.62 -12.91
C ARG A 61 2.00 -0.89 -13.11
N ASP A 62 3.01 -1.59 -12.62
CA ASP A 62 3.14 -3.04 -12.81
C ASP A 62 2.06 -3.79 -12.02
N ALA A 63 1.77 -3.36 -10.78
CA ALA A 63 0.68 -3.92 -9.98
C ALA A 63 -0.70 -3.67 -10.62
N TRP A 64 -0.92 -2.48 -11.18
CA TRP A 64 -2.15 -2.15 -11.88
C TRP A 64 -2.31 -2.97 -13.16
N ASN A 65 -1.22 -3.18 -13.92
CA ASN A 65 -1.25 -3.98 -15.14
C ASN A 65 -1.53 -5.46 -14.85
N ASP A 66 -0.92 -6.05 -13.81
CA ASP A 66 -1.23 -7.41 -13.37
C ASP A 66 -2.72 -7.55 -12.99
N ALA A 67 -3.26 -6.59 -12.25
CA ALA A 67 -4.66 -6.52 -11.89
C ALA A 67 -5.59 -6.44 -13.11
N GLN A 68 -5.26 -5.60 -14.09
CA GLN A 68 -6.01 -5.51 -15.33
C GLN A 68 -5.99 -6.81 -16.14
N MET A 69 -4.84 -7.49 -16.18
CA MET A 69 -4.71 -8.78 -16.84
C MET A 69 -5.54 -9.86 -16.16
N TYR A 70 -5.56 -9.89 -14.83
CA TYR A 70 -6.37 -10.84 -14.06
C TYR A 70 -7.86 -10.73 -14.42
N TYR A 71 -8.39 -9.50 -14.51
CA TYR A 71 -9.79 -9.26 -14.87
C TYR A 71 -10.02 -9.16 -16.39
N ASN A 72 -9.02 -9.45 -17.22
CA ASN A 72 -9.20 -9.42 -18.67
C ASN A 72 -9.94 -10.67 -19.15
N GLY A 73 -11.16 -10.50 -19.65
CA GLY A 73 -12.00 -11.60 -20.13
C GLY A 73 -12.79 -12.33 -19.05
N ILE A 74 -12.78 -11.83 -17.81
CA ILE A 74 -13.69 -12.28 -16.75
C ILE A 74 -14.98 -11.45 -16.83
N ASP A 75 -16.07 -12.06 -17.24
CA ASP A 75 -17.41 -11.51 -17.03
C ASP A 75 -17.79 -11.69 -15.57
N THR A 76 -17.51 -10.67 -14.77
CA THR A 76 -17.99 -10.60 -13.39
C THR A 76 -19.49 -10.25 -13.43
N GLU A 77 -20.39 -11.19 -13.12
CA GLU A 77 -21.79 -10.86 -12.81
C GLU A 77 -22.20 -11.41 -11.44
N PRO A 78 -23.03 -10.69 -10.66
CA PRO A 78 -23.56 -9.34 -10.91
C PRO A 78 -22.62 -8.22 -10.43
N LYS A 79 -22.47 -7.13 -11.20
CA LYS A 79 -21.53 -6.02 -10.90
C LYS A 79 -22.16 -4.97 -10.00
N THR A 80 -21.92 -5.05 -8.69
CA THR A 80 -22.06 -3.90 -7.78
C THR A 80 -20.90 -2.91 -7.91
N LEU A 81 -19.80 -3.34 -8.52
CA LEU A 81 -18.53 -2.60 -8.63
C LEU A 81 -18.06 -2.60 -10.09
N GLY A 82 -17.59 -1.46 -10.57
CA GLY A 82 -17.02 -1.29 -11.90
C GLY A 82 -15.70 -2.07 -12.07
N ARG A 83 -15.28 -2.28 -13.32
CA ARG A 83 -14.03 -2.99 -13.63
C ARG A 83 -12.82 -2.28 -13.00
N ASP A 84 -12.75 -0.96 -13.12
CA ASP A 84 -11.61 -0.18 -12.61
C ASP A 84 -11.52 -0.23 -11.08
N GLU A 85 -12.66 -0.25 -10.40
CA GLU A 85 -12.74 -0.40 -8.95
C GLU A 85 -12.27 -1.79 -8.50
N LEU A 86 -12.63 -2.85 -9.24
CA LEU A 86 -12.13 -4.21 -8.98
C LEU A 86 -10.62 -4.33 -9.18
N VAL A 87 -10.08 -3.67 -10.21
CA VAL A 87 -8.64 -3.60 -10.49
C VAL A 87 -7.93 -2.89 -9.35
N ALA A 88 -8.48 -1.77 -8.85
CA ALA A 88 -7.92 -1.01 -7.73
C ALA A 88 -7.89 -1.83 -6.43
N VAL A 89 -8.97 -2.57 -6.13
CA VAL A 89 -9.00 -3.46 -4.96
C VAL A 89 -7.93 -4.55 -5.09
N TYR A 90 -7.81 -5.17 -6.26
CA TYR A 90 -6.83 -6.24 -6.47
C TYR A 90 -5.38 -5.73 -6.36
N SER A 91 -5.06 -4.59 -6.99
CA SER A 91 -3.71 -4.03 -6.94
C SER A 91 -3.28 -3.72 -5.51
N ASN A 92 -4.18 -3.22 -4.66
CA ASN A 92 -3.92 -2.97 -3.23
C ASN A 92 -3.64 -4.26 -2.45
N THR A 93 -4.35 -5.36 -2.75
CA THR A 93 -4.12 -6.64 -2.06
C THR A 93 -2.77 -7.28 -2.41
N LYS A 94 -2.29 -7.10 -3.64
CA LYS A 94 -1.03 -7.71 -4.12
C LYS A 94 0.21 -6.93 -3.67
N THR A 95 0.13 -5.60 -3.72
CA THR A 95 1.24 -4.72 -3.34
C THR A 95 1.56 -4.81 -1.85
N CYS A 96 0.55 -4.86 -0.97
CA CYS A 96 0.78 -4.99 0.47
C CYS A 96 1.14 -6.40 0.93
N SER A 97 0.84 -7.44 0.14
CA SER A 97 1.22 -8.82 0.49
C SER A 97 2.68 -9.17 0.15
N GLN A 98 3.34 -8.39 -0.73
CA GLN A 98 4.76 -8.59 -1.06
C GLN A 98 5.72 -7.82 -0.14
N LYS A 99 5.24 -6.75 0.52
CA LYS A 99 6.05 -5.99 1.48
C LYS A 99 5.92 -6.64 2.86
N ASP A 100 6.99 -7.31 3.27
CA ASP A 100 7.20 -7.96 4.57
C ASP A 100 6.42 -7.28 5.71
N ARG A 101 5.72 -8.04 6.57
CA ARG A 101 4.77 -7.55 7.63
C ARG A 101 5.32 -6.48 8.60
N ARG A 102 6.59 -6.11 8.47
CA ARG A 102 7.27 -5.03 9.20
C ARG A 102 7.15 -3.65 8.56
N LYS A 103 6.63 -3.53 7.33
CA LYS A 103 6.49 -2.24 6.61
C LYS A 103 5.08 -2.03 6.06
N MET A 104 4.08 -2.32 6.89
CA MET A 104 2.67 -1.98 6.60
C MET A 104 2.47 -0.45 6.50
N SER A 105 3.29 0.33 7.20
CA SER A 105 3.32 1.81 7.14
C SER A 105 3.57 2.33 5.73
N ASP A 106 4.36 1.62 4.93
CA ASP A 106 4.74 2.09 3.60
C ASP A 106 3.61 1.93 2.57
N CYS A 107 2.59 1.10 2.83
CA CYS A 107 1.41 1.02 1.97
C CYS A 107 0.48 2.23 2.11
N LEU A 108 0.60 2.97 3.23
CA LEU A 108 -0.26 4.13 3.54
C LEU A 108 0.48 5.47 3.33
N GLN A 109 1.73 5.44 2.85
CA GLN A 109 2.61 6.61 2.79
C GLN A 109 3.21 6.89 1.40
N GLU A 110 2.78 6.23 0.33
CA GLU A 110 3.09 6.70 -1.03
C GLU A 110 2.10 7.79 -1.43
N ASN A 111 2.32 8.99 -0.88
CA ASN A 111 2.12 10.31 -1.50
C ASN A 111 2.71 11.40 -0.60
#